data_AF-A0A961JAA1-F1
#
_entry.id   AF-A0A961JAA1-F1
#
_cell.length_a   1.000
_cell.length_b   1.000
_cell.length_c   1.000
_cell.angle_alpha   90.00
_cell.angle_beta   90.00
_cell.angle_gamma   90.00
#
_symmetry.space_group_name_H-M   'P 1'
#
loop_
_entity.id
_entity.type
_entity.pdbx_description
1 polymer ?
#
loop_
_entity_poly.entity_id
_entity_poly.type
_entity_poly.pdbx_seq_one_letter_code
_entity_poly.pdbx_strand_id
1 'polypeptide(L)' 'SGDLISIAEVVRDLHRNDDQREQSYSERQLYEAALERLTREVAAVAGGDEIAAQKQVGDVLTSRAA' A
#
# COMPACT_ATOMS: atom_id res chain seq x y z
N SER A 1 10.40 -12.88 6.77
CA SER A 1 8.97 -12.61 6.99
C SER A 1 8.43 -11.97 5.72
N GLY A 2 7.77 -12.75 4.88
CA GLY A 2 7.28 -12.35 3.55
C GLY A 2 5.80 -12.67 3.39
N ASP A 3 5.03 -12.52 4.47
CA ASP A 3 3.59 -12.73 4.42
C ASP A 3 2.94 -11.48 3.82
N LEU A 4 2.34 -11.65 2.65
CA LEU A 4 1.66 -10.60 1.91
C LEU A 4 0.49 -10.01 2.71
N ILE A 5 -0.15 -10.82 3.56
CA ILE A 5 -1.25 -10.36 4.42
C ILE A 5 -0.72 -9.32 5.39
N SER A 6 0.38 -9.60 6.08
CA SER A 6 0.98 -8.65 7.03
C SER A 6 1.43 -7.36 6.35
N ILE A 7 1.95 -7.43 5.12
CA ILE A 7 2.31 -6.24 4.33
C ILE A 7 1.06 -5.43 4.01
N ALA A 8 -0.01 -6.08 3.57
CA ALA A 8 -1.27 -5.42 3.25
C ALA A 8 -1.93 -4.77 4.49
N GLU A 9 -1.80 -5.38 5.66
CA GLU A 9 -2.26 -4.78 6.93
C GLU A 9 -1.50 -3.51 7.26
N VAL A 10 -0.16 -3.51 7.12
CA VAL A 10 0.65 -2.31 7.33
C VAL A 10 0.25 -1.18 6.37
N VAL A 11 0.08 -1.49 5.08
CA VAL A 11 -0.37 -0.48 4.10
C VAL A 11 -1.74 0.05 4.47
N ARG A 12 -2.70 -0.81 4.81
CA ARG A 12 -4.05 -0.40 5.21
C ARG A 12 -4.05 0.48 6.45
N ASP A 13 -3.31 0.08 7.48
CA ASP A 13 -3.32 0.75 8.79
C ASP A 13 -2.59 2.09 8.76
N LEU A 14 -1.61 2.23 7.85
CA LEU A 14 -0.89 3.48 7.62
C LEU A 14 -1.43 4.29 6.44
N HIS A 15 -2.42 3.81 5.69
CA HIS A 15 -3.06 4.63 4.66
C HIS A 15 -3.96 5.68 5.33
N ARG A 16 -3.72 6.96 5.06
CA ARG A 16 -4.42 8.08 5.72
C ARG A 16 -5.10 9.00 4.72
N ASN A 17 -6.22 9.57 5.13
CA ASN A 17 -6.90 10.68 4.45
C ASN A 17 -6.32 12.02 4.93
N ASP A 18 -6.45 13.06 4.11
CA ASP A 18 -5.87 14.41 4.34
C ASP A 18 -6.27 15.07 5.68
N ASP A 19 -7.37 14.64 6.30
CA ASP A 19 -7.84 15.15 7.60
C ASP A 19 -7.11 14.54 8.82
N GLN A 20 -6.21 13.59 8.62
CA GLN A 20 -5.48 12.93 9.71
C GLN A 20 -4.17 13.65 10.06
N ARG A 21 -3.76 13.57 11.32
CA ARG A 21 -2.46 14.11 11.77
C ARG A 21 -1.31 13.56 10.93
N GLU A 22 -0.32 14.43 10.71
CA GLU A 22 0.91 14.12 9.98
C GLU A 22 1.59 12.85 10.53
N GLN A 23 2.03 11.97 9.64
CA GLN A 23 2.74 10.74 10.02
C GLN A 23 4.13 11.05 10.57
N SER A 24 4.58 10.27 11.53
CA SER A 24 6.00 10.25 11.88
C SER A 24 6.84 9.77 10.69
N TYR A 25 8.10 10.20 10.66
CA TYR A 25 9.04 9.78 9.62
C TYR A 25 9.18 8.26 9.50
N SER A 26 9.20 7.55 10.64
CA SER A 26 9.26 6.09 10.66
C SER A 26 7.99 5.42 10.13
N GLU A 27 6.81 5.97 10.46
CA GLU A 27 5.54 5.47 9.89
C GLU A 27 5.51 5.66 8.38
N ARG A 28 5.95 6.82 7.89
CA ARG A 28 6.01 7.10 6.45
C ARG A 28 6.92 6.13 5.71
N GLN A 29 8.12 5.89 6.24
CA GLN A 29 9.07 4.95 5.64
C GLN A 29 8.54 3.52 5.63
N LEU A 30 7.87 3.10 6.71
CA LEU A 30 7.27 1.78 6.78
C LEU A 30 6.12 1.63 5.77
N TYR A 31 5.28 2.67 5.63
CA TYR A 31 4.21 2.71 4.64
C TYR A 31 4.75 2.65 3.21
N GLU A 32 5.74 3.48 2.86
CA GLU A 32 6.34 3.51 1.53
C GLU A 32 6.95 2.15 1.16
N ALA A 33 7.71 1.54 2.07
CA ALA A 33 8.31 0.22 1.86
C ALA A 33 7.25 -0.90 1.73
N ALA A 34 6.18 -0.85 2.53
CA ALA A 34 5.10 -1.83 2.47
C ALA A 34 4.28 -1.68 1.18
N LEU A 35 3.99 -0.44 0.76
CA LEU A 35 3.24 -0.13 -0.46
C LEU A 35 4.01 -0.55 -1.71
N GLU A 36 5.32 -0.28 -1.75
CA GLU A 36 6.19 -0.69 -2.85
C GLU A 36 6.21 -2.22 -2.98
N ARG A 37 6.34 -2.93 -1.85
CA ARG A 37 6.35 -4.39 -1.83
C ARG A 37 5.00 -4.97 -2.24
N LEU A 38 3.89 -4.43 -1.73
CA LEU A 38 2.54 -4.85 -2.11
C LEU A 38 2.30 -4.67 -3.61
N THR A 39 2.73 -3.53 -4.17
CA THR A 39 2.57 -3.21 -5.59
C THR A 39 3.32 -4.22 -6.48
N ARG A 40 4.56 -4.56 -6.11
CA ARG A 40 5.34 -5.57 -6.86
C ARG A 40 4.72 -6.96 -6.83
N GLU A 41 4.21 -7.40 -5.68
CA GLU A 41 3.54 -8.70 -5.57
C GLU A 41 2.25 -8.74 -6.39
N VAL A 42 1.46 -7.64 -6.40
CA VAL A 42 0.27 -7.52 -7.25
C VAL A 42 0.64 -7.56 -8.73
N ALA A 43 1.68 -6.85 -9.16
CA ALA A 43 2.16 -6.88 -10.55
C ALA A 43 2.60 -8.29 -10.96
N ALA A 44 3.36 -8.98 -10.10
CA ALA A 44 3.84 -10.34 -10.35
C ALA A 44 2.68 -11.34 -10.48
N VAL A 45 1.65 -11.24 -9.65
CA VAL A 45 0.47 -12.12 -9.70
C VAL A 45 -0.44 -11.80 -10.89
N ALA A 46 -0.60 -10.53 -11.24
CA ALA A 46 -1.43 -10.10 -12.36
C ALA A 46 -0.74 -10.30 -13.73
N GLY A 47 0.57 -10.58 -13.77
CA GLY A 47 1.35 -10.64 -15.00
C GLY A 47 1.39 -9.30 -15.75
N GLY A 48 1.20 -8.19 -15.02
CA GLY A 48 1.11 -6.84 -15.56
C GLY A 48 2.31 -5.98 -15.18
N ASP A 49 2.30 -4.72 -15.64
CA ASP A 49 3.31 -3.74 -15.22
C ASP A 49 3.02 -3.16 -13.82
N GLU A 50 4.06 -2.60 -13.20
CA GLU A 50 3.95 -1.99 -11.86
C GLU A 50 3.01 -0.77 -11.84
N ILE A 51 2.81 -0.08 -12.96
CA ILE A 51 1.95 1.12 -13.04
C ILE A 51 0.47 0.71 -12.91
N ALA A 52 0.06 -0.33 -13.63
CA ALA A 52 -1.27 -0.90 -13.56
C ALA A 52 -1.55 -1.46 -12.15
N ALA A 53 -0.56 -2.15 -11.56
CA ALA A 53 -0.65 -2.64 -10.20
C ALA A 53 -0.78 -1.50 -9.18
N GLN A 54 0.01 -0.43 -9.33
CA GLN A 54 -0.05 0.73 -8.46
C GLN A 54 -1.42 1.41 -8.52
N LYS A 55 -1.98 1.56 -9.73
CA LYS A 55 -3.34 2.08 -9.91
C LYS A 55 -4.37 1.20 -9.21
N GLN A 56 -4.30 -0.12 -9.40
CA GLN A 56 -5.23 -1.06 -8.78
C GLN A 56 -5.15 -1.01 -7.24
N VAL A 57 -3.94 -0.97 -6.68
CA VAL A 57 -3.74 -0.85 -5.23
C VAL A 57 -4.30 0.49 -4.72
N GLY A 58 -4.02 1.59 -5.41
CA GLY A 58 -4.56 2.92 -5.08
C GLY A 58 -6.09 2.99 -5.12
N ASP A 59 -6.71 2.41 -6.17
CA ASP A 59 -8.16 2.33 -6.31
C ASP A 59 -8.79 1.56 -5.13
N VAL A 60 -8.18 0.44 -4.71
CA VAL A 60 -8.63 -0.34 -3.55
C VAL A 60 -8.51 0.45 -2.27
N LEU A 61 -7.37 1.11 -2.02
CA LEU A 61 -7.16 1.90 -0.81
C LEU A 61 -8.13 3.07 -0.71
N THR A 62 -8.38 3.76 -1.82
CA THR A 62 -9.37 4.85 -1.90
C THR A 62 -10.78 4.34 -1.64
N SER A 63 -11.17 3.21 -2.24
CA SER A 63 -12.50 2.62 -2.04
C SER A 63 -12.79 2.20 -0.59
N ARG A 64 -11.75 1.93 0.19
CA ARG A 64 -11.84 1.53 1.60
C ARG A 64 -11.80 2.69 2.57
N ALA A 65 -11.36 3.86 2.12
CA ALA A 65 -11.23 5.07 2.90
C ALA A 65 -12.50 5.95 2.88
N ALA A 66 -13.48 5.60 2.03
CA ALA A 66 -14.83 6.17 1.93
C ALA A 66 -15.84 5.37 2.77
#